data_AF-A0A8K0QG55-F1
#
_entry.id   AF-A0A8K0QG55-F1
#
_cell.length_a   1.000
_cell.length_b   1.000
_cell.length_c   1.000
_cell.angle_alpha   90.00
_cell.angle_beta   90.00
_cell.angle_gamma   90.00
#
_symmetry.space_group_name_H-M   'P 1'
#
loop_
_entity.id
_entity.type
_entity.pdbx_description
1 polymer ?
#
loop_
_entity_poly.entity_id
_entity_poly.type
_entity_poly.pdbx_seq_one_letter_code
_entity_poly.pdbx_strand_id
1 'polypeptide(L)'
;EKLDMVCSYMRKELRWGVSDFIKALAFTGGPNNARRKAAFAAAAYKEPDVVNCFFNDANQLWDGVRESVIETLDLGNNELRKEVERLGSLAPFNKCDPTLNSGEFDALDMGQTLHAIQKEAPLLLQHVRDIMAPESQRTYQRQKEPAARIVAIISILCFSQRQNTCTGFQTTLGLYLHSQGVKRRQLELLSHLGLVVSYGTVIRAIKEQSARATAQVERMGQTDDTVTAYDNFEVMEGVKEQRVDHQGTFHSVTTGQVIQGIEIPPGGLRQDMLDPQATICANDVFLAPGNQDDAIQRQVRNCLIMPLASYSLATVCSR
;
A
#
# COMPACT_ATOMS: atom_id res chain seq x y z
N GLU A 1 -46.12 -12.57 27.63
CA GLU A 1 -46.43 -13.65 28.59
C GLU A 1 -45.19 -14.41 29.09
N LYS A 2 -44.52 -15.27 28.30
CA LYS A 2 -43.30 -15.96 28.76
C LYS A 2 -42.15 -15.00 29.10
N LEU A 3 -41.96 -13.96 28.28
CA LEU A 3 -40.90 -12.96 28.48
C LEU A 3 -41.15 -12.11 29.74
N ASP A 4 -42.41 -11.76 30.01
CA ASP A 4 -42.81 -11.06 31.24
C ASP A 4 -42.60 -11.91 32.48
N MET A 5 -42.85 -13.22 32.40
CA MET A 5 -42.52 -14.17 33.46
C MET A 5 -41.02 -14.21 33.75
N VAL A 6 -40.18 -14.26 32.71
CA VAL A 6 -38.71 -14.25 32.88
C VAL A 6 -38.25 -12.91 33.46
N CYS A 7 -38.76 -11.78 32.95
CA CYS A 7 -38.43 -10.46 33.49
C CYS A 7 -38.91 -10.26 34.94
N SER A 8 -40.07 -10.81 35.30
CA SER A 8 -40.57 -10.83 36.67
C SER A 8 -39.70 -11.70 37.57
N TYR A 9 -39.26 -12.86 37.09
CA TYR A 9 -38.34 -13.74 37.81
C TYR A 9 -36.97 -13.08 38.03
N MET A 10 -36.38 -12.47 37.00
CA MET A 10 -35.12 -11.73 37.13
C MET A 10 -35.21 -10.62 38.18
N ARG A 11 -36.30 -9.84 38.19
CA ARG A 11 -36.47 -8.73 39.14
C ARG A 11 -36.79 -9.18 40.56
N LYS A 12 -37.63 -10.21 40.72
CA LYS A 12 -38.12 -10.63 42.05
C LYS A 12 -37.18 -11.61 42.75
N GLU A 13 -36.65 -12.59 42.03
CA GLU A 13 -35.85 -13.68 42.60
C GLU A 13 -34.35 -13.36 42.57
N LEU A 14 -33.86 -12.85 41.44
CA LEU A 14 -32.43 -12.56 41.26
C LEU A 14 -32.05 -11.13 41.63
N ARG A 15 -33.03 -10.23 41.81
CA ARG A 15 -32.85 -8.77 41.92
C ARG A 15 -31.99 -8.18 40.80
N TRP A 16 -32.01 -8.80 39.62
CA TRP A 16 -31.23 -8.37 38.47
C TRP A 16 -32.00 -7.36 37.64
N GLY A 17 -31.33 -6.26 37.30
CA GLY A 17 -31.73 -5.39 36.21
C GLY A 17 -31.36 -5.99 34.85
N VAL A 18 -31.84 -5.38 33.76
CA VAL A 18 -31.43 -5.75 32.40
C VAL A 18 -29.91 -5.59 32.22
N SER A 19 -29.31 -4.59 32.86
CA SER A 19 -27.85 -4.40 32.88
C SER A 19 -27.11 -5.58 33.54
N ASP A 20 -27.59 -6.06 34.69
CA ASP A 20 -26.99 -7.20 35.40
C ASP A 20 -27.16 -8.50 34.62
N PHE A 21 -28.29 -8.64 33.93
CA PHE A 21 -28.51 -9.76 33.01
C PHE A 21 -27.53 -9.73 31.84
N ILE A 22 -27.32 -8.56 31.20
CA ILE A 22 -26.35 -8.43 30.10
C ILE A 22 -24.92 -8.69 30.59
N LYS A 23 -24.55 -8.17 31.78
CA LYS A 23 -23.26 -8.47 32.42
C LYS A 23 -23.10 -9.97 32.68
N ALA A 24 -24.08 -10.62 33.29
CA ALA A 24 -24.06 -12.06 33.53
C ALA A 24 -23.98 -12.85 32.22
N LEU A 25 -24.73 -12.45 31.19
CA LEU A 25 -24.69 -13.07 29.86
C LEU A 25 -23.30 -12.96 29.22
N ALA A 26 -22.57 -11.89 29.49
CA ALA A 26 -21.26 -11.65 28.92
C ALA A 26 -20.08 -12.23 29.74
N PHE A 27 -20.20 -12.29 31.07
CA PHE A 27 -19.14 -12.77 31.97
C PHE A 27 -19.29 -14.24 32.39
N THR A 28 -20.40 -14.92 32.05
CA THR A 28 -20.55 -16.36 32.37
C THR A 28 -19.58 -17.22 31.57
N GLY A 29 -18.65 -17.89 32.27
CA GLY A 29 -17.67 -18.80 31.66
C GLY A 29 -18.35 -20.02 31.03
N GLY A 30 -17.92 -20.39 29.81
CA GLY A 30 -18.35 -21.62 29.13
C GLY A 30 -18.12 -21.60 27.61
N PRO A 31 -18.05 -22.77 26.95
CA PRO A 31 -17.72 -22.89 25.51
C PRO A 31 -18.74 -22.24 24.58
N ASN A 32 -19.96 -22.01 25.07
CA ASN A 32 -21.05 -21.39 24.32
C ASN A 32 -21.21 -19.87 24.56
N ASN A 33 -20.32 -19.24 25.33
CA ASN A 33 -20.43 -17.80 25.65
C ASN A 33 -20.23 -16.93 24.39
N ALA A 34 -19.19 -17.19 23.59
CA ALA A 34 -18.94 -16.44 22.35
C ALA A 34 -20.12 -16.50 21.36
N ARG A 35 -20.75 -17.68 21.22
CA ARG A 35 -21.92 -17.86 20.36
C ARG A 35 -23.16 -17.12 20.88
N ARG A 36 -23.35 -17.08 22.20
CA ARG A 36 -24.44 -16.33 22.85
C ARG A 36 -24.25 -14.82 22.70
N LYS A 37 -23.02 -14.32 22.90
CA LYS A 37 -22.67 -12.90 22.65
C LYS A 37 -22.93 -12.49 21.21
N ALA A 38 -22.48 -13.30 20.25
CA ALA A 38 -22.68 -13.03 18.83
C ALA A 38 -24.18 -13.04 18.45
N ALA A 39 -24.96 -13.99 18.97
CA ALA A 39 -26.40 -14.06 18.73
C ALA A 39 -27.15 -12.87 19.36
N PHE A 40 -26.75 -12.44 20.56
CA PHE A 40 -27.32 -11.28 21.23
C PHE A 40 -26.99 -9.98 20.50
N ALA A 41 -25.73 -9.78 20.10
CA ALA A 41 -25.30 -8.64 19.29
C ALA A 41 -26.09 -8.60 17.96
N ALA A 42 -26.19 -9.73 17.25
CA ALA A 42 -26.94 -9.81 16.00
C ALA A 42 -28.45 -9.52 16.17
N ALA A 43 -29.05 -9.91 17.30
CA ALA A 43 -30.43 -9.58 17.61
C ALA A 43 -30.61 -8.10 17.97
N ALA A 44 -29.68 -7.52 18.72
CA ALA A 44 -29.71 -6.10 19.10
C ALA A 44 -29.65 -5.16 17.89
N TYR A 45 -28.98 -5.56 16.80
CA TYR A 45 -28.91 -4.79 15.55
C TYR A 45 -30.07 -5.04 14.57
N LYS A 46 -30.96 -6.01 14.82
CA LYS A 46 -32.10 -6.30 13.91
C LYS A 46 -33.31 -5.41 14.15
N GLU A 47 -33.50 -4.91 15.37
CA GLU A 47 -34.64 -4.08 15.72
C GLU A 47 -34.25 -2.59 15.82
N PRO A 48 -34.81 -1.71 14.95
CA PRO A 48 -34.48 -0.28 14.93
C PRO A 48 -34.75 0.43 16.25
N ASP A 49 -35.78 0.00 16.98
CA ASP A 49 -36.17 0.60 18.26
C ASP A 49 -35.14 0.33 19.37
N VAL A 50 -34.53 -0.86 19.35
CA VAL A 50 -33.47 -1.24 20.28
C VAL A 50 -32.21 -0.42 20.01
N VAL A 51 -31.84 -0.28 18.73
CA VAL A 51 -30.75 0.58 18.28
C VAL A 51 -31.01 2.03 18.72
N ASN A 52 -32.21 2.57 18.49
CA ASN A 52 -32.57 3.92 18.93
C ASN A 52 -32.47 4.09 20.45
N CYS A 53 -32.90 3.12 21.27
CA CYS A 53 -32.70 3.17 22.72
C CYS A 53 -31.22 3.18 23.14
N PHE A 54 -30.33 2.54 22.37
CA PHE A 54 -28.88 2.56 22.65
C PHE A 54 -28.18 3.83 22.16
N PHE A 55 -28.68 4.48 21.11
CA PHE A 55 -27.99 5.57 20.42
C PHE A 55 -28.60 6.97 20.61
N ASN A 56 -29.92 7.10 20.83
CA ASN A 56 -30.63 8.39 20.77
C ASN A 56 -30.96 9.05 22.12
N ASP A 57 -30.72 8.43 23.27
CA ASP A 57 -31.05 9.05 24.56
C ASP A 57 -29.88 9.94 25.05
N ALA A 58 -29.70 11.09 24.39
CA ALA A 58 -28.67 12.08 24.71
C ALA A 58 -28.94 12.85 26.02
N ASN A 59 -30.14 12.72 26.61
CA ASN A 59 -30.61 13.51 27.75
C ASN A 59 -30.65 12.75 29.07
N GLN A 60 -30.33 11.46 29.10
CA GLN A 60 -30.17 10.72 30.35
C GLN A 60 -28.68 10.53 30.65
N LEU A 61 -28.27 11.01 31.82
CA LEU A 61 -26.94 10.85 32.39
C LEU A 61 -26.73 9.37 32.79
N TRP A 62 -26.53 8.47 31.82
CA TRP A 62 -26.21 7.06 32.06
C TRP A 62 -24.70 6.89 32.24
N ASP A 63 -24.17 7.35 33.38
CA ASP A 63 -22.78 7.13 33.74
C ASP A 63 -22.49 5.63 33.94
N GLY A 64 -21.61 5.09 33.09
CA GLY A 64 -20.96 3.78 33.24
C GLY A 64 -21.68 2.56 32.65
N VAL A 65 -23.01 2.54 32.53
CA VAL A 65 -23.72 1.34 32.02
C VAL A 65 -23.59 1.19 30.50
N ARG A 66 -23.66 2.29 29.74
CA ARG A 66 -23.52 2.28 28.28
C ARG A 66 -22.09 1.90 27.87
N GLU A 67 -21.11 2.49 28.53
CA GLU A 67 -19.70 2.18 28.34
C GLU A 67 -19.40 0.71 28.69
N SER A 68 -19.91 0.24 29.84
CA SER A 68 -19.82 -1.17 30.24
C SER A 68 -20.47 -2.10 29.22
N VAL A 69 -21.64 -1.77 28.65
CA VAL A 69 -22.31 -2.63 27.66
C VAL A 69 -21.59 -2.62 26.32
N ILE A 70 -21.10 -1.47 25.84
CA ILE A 70 -20.32 -1.36 24.60
C ILE A 70 -18.99 -2.11 24.73
N GLU A 71 -18.28 -1.92 25.84
CA GLU A 71 -17.00 -2.60 26.14
C GLU A 71 -17.19 -4.11 26.33
N THR A 72 -18.26 -4.51 27.02
CA THR A 72 -18.52 -5.92 27.37
C THR A 72 -19.04 -6.75 26.17
N LEU A 73 -19.78 -6.11 25.26
CA LEU A 73 -20.32 -6.76 24.06
C LEU A 73 -19.45 -6.52 22.81
N ASP A 74 -18.42 -5.68 22.90
CA ASP A 74 -17.49 -5.33 21.81
C ASP A 74 -18.26 -4.95 20.52
N LEU A 75 -19.35 -4.21 20.73
CA LEU A 75 -20.34 -3.89 19.70
C LEU A 75 -19.70 -2.99 18.63
N GLY A 76 -19.78 -3.41 17.37
CA GLY A 76 -19.21 -2.69 16.23
C GLY A 76 -17.71 -2.94 16.00
N ASN A 77 -16.92 -3.06 17.06
CA ASN A 77 -15.47 -3.29 16.98
C ASN A 77 -15.11 -4.58 16.23
N ASN A 78 -15.85 -5.68 16.45
CA ASN A 78 -15.58 -6.95 15.76
C ASN A 78 -15.84 -6.88 14.26
N GLU A 79 -16.90 -6.18 13.83
CA GLU A 79 -17.21 -6.05 12.41
C GLU A 79 -16.27 -5.06 11.71
N LEU A 80 -15.93 -3.95 12.36
CA LEU A 80 -14.91 -3.01 11.87
C LEU A 80 -13.53 -3.68 11.79
N ARG A 81 -13.16 -4.49 12.78
CA ARG A 81 -11.89 -5.24 12.76
C ARG A 81 -11.83 -6.20 11.57
N LYS A 82 -12.91 -6.95 11.31
CA LYS A 82 -13.00 -7.84 10.14
C LYS A 82 -12.95 -7.07 8.82
N GLU A 83 -13.57 -5.89 8.75
CA GLU A 83 -13.46 -5.01 7.59
C GLU A 83 -12.01 -4.59 7.32
N VAL A 84 -11.28 -4.13 8.35
CA VAL A 84 -9.85 -3.79 8.22
C VAL A 84 -9.01 -5.00 7.82
N GLU A 85 -9.35 -6.20 8.32
CA GLU A 85 -8.65 -7.44 7.94
C GLU A 85 -8.86 -7.81 6.47
N ARG A 86 -10.07 -7.62 5.93
CA ARG A 86 -10.36 -7.82 4.51
C ARG A 86 -9.56 -6.84 3.66
N LEU A 87 -9.53 -5.56 4.06
CA LEU A 87 -8.75 -4.54 3.38
C LEU A 87 -7.25 -4.86 3.34
N GLY A 88 -6.70 -5.43 4.42
CA GLY A 88 -5.29 -5.83 4.48
C GLY A 88 -4.85 -6.88 3.45
N SER A 89 -5.80 -7.54 2.78
CA SER A 89 -5.51 -8.48 1.69
C SER A 89 -5.55 -7.83 0.29
N LEU A 90 -6.03 -6.59 0.20
CA LEU A 90 -6.25 -5.87 -1.05
C LEU A 90 -5.09 -4.90 -1.33
N ALA A 91 -4.72 -4.72 -2.59
CA ALA A 91 -3.80 -3.65 -2.98
C ALA A 91 -4.49 -2.28 -2.84
N PRO A 92 -3.82 -1.24 -2.33
CA PRO A 92 -2.40 -1.15 -1.99
C PRO A 92 -2.08 -1.48 -0.52
N PHE A 93 -3.02 -2.00 0.26
CA PHE A 93 -2.85 -2.20 1.71
C PHE A 93 -2.06 -3.46 2.06
N ASN A 94 -2.11 -4.48 1.22
CA ASN A 94 -1.36 -5.72 1.38
C ASN A 94 0.16 -5.49 1.41
N LYS A 95 0.93 -6.54 1.70
CA LYS A 95 2.39 -6.44 1.79
C LYS A 95 2.95 -5.95 0.47
N CYS A 96 3.81 -4.93 0.54
CA CYS A 96 4.47 -4.40 -0.66
C CYS A 96 5.22 -5.54 -1.36
N ASP A 97 4.87 -5.80 -2.61
CA ASP A 97 5.67 -6.64 -3.50
C ASP A 97 6.59 -5.72 -4.32
N PRO A 98 7.92 -5.76 -4.11
CA PRO A 98 8.86 -4.95 -4.88
C PRO A 98 8.89 -5.30 -6.37
N THR A 99 8.28 -6.41 -6.80
CA THR A 99 8.23 -6.82 -8.21
C THR A 99 7.18 -6.05 -9.03
N LEU A 100 6.11 -5.58 -8.39
CA LEU A 100 5.01 -4.85 -9.05
C LEU A 100 5.12 -3.32 -8.90
N ASN A 101 5.69 -2.84 -7.79
CA ASN A 101 5.39 -1.49 -7.30
C ASN A 101 6.49 -0.43 -7.49
N SER A 102 7.54 -0.70 -8.29
CA SER A 102 8.75 0.15 -8.32
C SER A 102 8.57 1.54 -8.97
N GLY A 103 7.39 1.85 -9.52
CA GLY A 103 7.08 3.16 -10.11
C GLY A 103 5.63 3.64 -9.95
N GLU A 104 4.80 2.97 -9.16
CA GLU A 104 3.34 3.10 -9.25
C GLU A 104 2.67 4.07 -8.26
N PHE A 105 3.39 4.83 -7.42
CA PHE A 105 2.69 5.77 -6.54
C PHE A 105 1.90 6.83 -7.32
N ASP A 106 2.44 7.33 -8.44
CA ASP A 106 1.72 8.23 -9.36
C ASP A 106 0.62 7.51 -10.16
N ALA A 107 0.71 6.17 -10.30
CA ALA A 107 -0.29 5.33 -10.92
C ALA A 107 -1.40 4.87 -9.94
N LEU A 108 -1.26 5.19 -8.65
CA LEU A 108 -2.22 4.80 -7.63
C LEU A 108 -3.52 5.61 -7.79
N ASP A 109 -4.51 5.01 -8.47
CA ASP A 109 -5.83 5.60 -8.62
C ASP A 109 -6.58 5.56 -7.28
N MET A 110 -6.58 6.71 -6.60
CA MET A 110 -7.28 6.91 -5.33
C MET A 110 -8.80 6.71 -5.46
N GLY A 111 -9.37 6.95 -6.64
CA GLY A 111 -10.80 6.73 -6.90
C GLY A 111 -11.14 5.24 -6.97
N GLN A 112 -10.36 4.46 -7.72
CA GLN A 112 -10.51 3.00 -7.77
C GLN A 112 -10.26 2.36 -6.41
N THR A 113 -9.23 2.83 -5.69
CA THR A 113 -8.94 2.36 -4.33
C THR A 113 -10.11 2.63 -3.40
N LEU A 114 -10.71 3.83 -3.46
CA LEU A 114 -11.89 4.16 -2.66
C LEU A 114 -13.11 3.29 -2.99
N HIS A 115 -13.33 2.97 -4.26
CA HIS A 115 -14.39 2.03 -4.67
C HIS A 115 -14.14 0.61 -4.12
N ALA A 116 -12.89 0.14 -4.11
CA ALA A 116 -12.54 -1.14 -3.50
C ALA A 116 -12.79 -1.13 -1.98
N ILE A 117 -12.43 -0.04 -1.30
CA ILE A 117 -12.71 0.14 0.13
C ILE A 117 -14.21 0.11 0.40
N GLN A 118 -15.01 0.83 -0.40
CA GLN A 118 -16.47 0.88 -0.25
C GLN A 118 -17.12 -0.50 -0.35
N LYS A 119 -16.54 -1.41 -1.15
CA LYS A 119 -17.02 -2.77 -1.33
C LYS A 119 -16.67 -3.67 -0.14
N GLU A 120 -15.44 -3.59 0.36
CA GLU A 120 -14.92 -4.53 1.37
C GLU A 120 -15.12 -4.07 2.82
N ALA A 121 -15.20 -2.75 3.02
CA ALA A 121 -15.31 -2.07 4.32
C ALA A 121 -16.32 -0.91 4.31
N PRO A 122 -17.61 -1.18 4.00
CA PRO A 122 -18.62 -0.13 3.89
C PRO A 122 -18.90 0.59 5.21
N LEU A 123 -18.91 -0.11 6.35
CA LEU A 123 -19.22 0.48 7.65
C LEU A 123 -18.09 1.39 8.11
N LEU A 124 -16.85 0.92 8.02
CA LEU A 124 -15.66 1.69 8.34
C LEU A 124 -15.59 2.97 7.48
N LEU A 125 -15.83 2.84 6.17
CA LEU A 125 -15.79 3.99 5.28
C LEU A 125 -16.88 5.01 5.62
N GLN A 126 -18.09 4.56 5.95
CA GLN A 126 -19.17 5.43 6.39
C GLN A 126 -18.77 6.17 7.68
N HIS A 127 -18.25 5.48 8.69
CA HIS A 127 -17.81 6.12 9.93
C HIS A 127 -16.69 7.14 9.71
N VAL A 128 -15.70 6.81 8.87
CA VAL A 128 -14.63 7.76 8.54
C VAL A 128 -15.21 9.01 7.85
N ARG A 129 -16.17 8.85 6.93
CA ARG A 129 -16.86 9.98 6.29
C ARG A 129 -17.66 10.82 7.27
N ASP A 130 -18.39 10.18 8.18
CA ASP A 130 -19.21 10.86 9.17
C ASP A 130 -18.34 11.65 10.16
N ILE A 131 -17.20 11.09 10.58
CA ILE A 131 -16.21 11.78 11.44
C ILE A 131 -15.54 12.93 10.69
N MET A 132 -15.26 12.77 9.39
CA MET A 132 -14.62 13.80 8.57
C MET A 132 -15.60 14.87 8.06
N ALA A 133 -16.91 14.68 8.25
CA ALA A 133 -17.91 15.62 7.75
C ALA A 133 -17.78 16.97 8.46
N PRO A 134 -17.67 18.09 7.71
CA PRO A 134 -17.57 19.41 8.33
C PRO A 134 -18.90 19.80 9.00
N GLU A 135 -18.82 20.51 10.12
CA GLU A 135 -20.00 21.00 10.87
C GLU A 135 -20.92 21.90 10.03
N SER A 136 -20.41 22.51 8.95
CA SER A 136 -21.20 23.34 8.02
C SER A 136 -21.45 22.63 6.67
N GLN A 137 -22.60 21.96 6.56
CA GLN A 137 -23.05 21.25 5.34
C GLN A 137 -23.10 22.12 4.08
N ARG A 138 -23.26 23.45 4.20
CA ARG A 138 -23.40 24.37 3.07
C ARG A 138 -22.13 24.50 2.21
N THR A 139 -20.95 24.22 2.76
CA THR A 139 -19.67 24.27 2.03
C THR A 139 -19.30 22.92 1.43
N TYR A 140 -19.82 21.82 2.01
CA TYR A 140 -19.46 20.44 1.67
C TYR A 140 -19.97 20.00 0.29
N GLN A 141 -21.17 20.44 -0.11
CA GLN A 141 -21.75 20.07 -1.41
C GLN A 141 -20.94 20.53 -2.64
N ARG A 142 -20.00 21.48 -2.47
CA ARG A 142 -19.09 21.92 -3.54
C ARG A 142 -17.74 21.21 -3.54
N GLN A 143 -17.37 20.50 -2.48
CA GLN A 143 -16.05 19.89 -2.38
C GLN A 143 -16.05 18.45 -2.89
N LYS A 144 -15.11 18.15 -3.79
CA LYS A 144 -14.83 16.79 -4.23
C LYS A 144 -14.42 15.96 -3.01
N GLU A 145 -14.92 14.72 -2.92
CA GLU A 145 -14.62 13.81 -1.82
C GLU A 145 -13.10 13.69 -1.63
N PRO A 146 -12.57 13.84 -0.39
CA PRO A 146 -11.14 13.82 -0.13
C PRO A 146 -10.58 12.39 -0.11
N ALA A 147 -10.68 11.68 -1.23
CA ALA A 147 -10.31 10.27 -1.39
C ALA A 147 -8.91 9.96 -0.85
N ALA A 148 -7.91 10.78 -1.17
CA ALA A 148 -6.54 10.58 -0.70
C ALA A 148 -6.41 10.62 0.84
N ARG A 149 -7.18 11.47 1.53
CA ARG A 149 -7.18 11.54 3.00
C ARG A 149 -7.80 10.29 3.61
N ILE A 150 -8.91 9.83 3.02
CA ILE A 150 -9.61 8.60 3.45
C ILE A 150 -8.68 7.39 3.27
N VAL A 151 -8.08 7.24 2.09
CA VAL A 151 -7.13 6.15 1.80
C VAL A 151 -5.94 6.20 2.77
N ALA A 152 -5.39 7.38 3.06
CA ALA A 152 -4.29 7.51 4.02
C ALA A 152 -4.70 7.08 5.44
N ILE A 153 -5.85 7.54 5.95
CA ILE A 153 -6.37 7.14 7.27
C ILE A 153 -6.55 5.63 7.33
N ILE A 154 -7.20 5.05 6.33
CA ILE A 154 -7.44 3.61 6.27
C ILE A 154 -6.13 2.83 6.17
N SER A 155 -5.15 3.33 5.40
CA SER A 155 -3.83 2.71 5.32
C SER A 155 -3.13 2.67 6.68
N ILE A 156 -3.22 3.74 7.47
CA ILE A 156 -2.69 3.80 8.85
C ILE A 156 -3.40 2.78 9.74
N LEU A 157 -4.73 2.65 9.64
CA LEU A 157 -5.50 1.66 10.41
C LEU A 157 -5.09 0.23 10.06
N CYS A 158 -4.99 -0.11 8.77
CA CYS A 158 -4.54 -1.43 8.31
C CYS A 158 -3.11 -1.74 8.80
N PHE A 159 -2.20 -0.78 8.67
CA PHE A 159 -0.80 -0.93 9.11
C PHE A 159 -0.69 -1.07 10.63
N SER A 160 -1.47 -0.31 11.40
CA SER A 160 -1.50 -0.38 12.86
C SER A 160 -2.00 -1.73 13.35
N GLN A 161 -2.98 -2.32 12.65
CA GLN A 161 -3.51 -3.63 12.99
C GLN A 161 -2.52 -4.76 12.69
N ARG A 162 -1.79 -4.68 11.56
CA ARG A 162 -0.85 -5.73 11.11
C ARG A 162 0.41 -5.13 10.48
N GLN A 163 1.34 -4.71 11.34
CA GLN A 163 2.58 -4.03 10.94
C GLN A 163 3.48 -4.81 9.96
N ASN A 164 3.34 -6.14 9.88
CA ASN A 164 4.19 -6.98 9.03
C ASN A 164 3.55 -7.40 7.71
N THR A 165 2.22 -7.34 7.60
CA THR A 165 1.50 -7.82 6.41
C THR A 165 0.79 -6.71 5.65
N CYS A 166 0.51 -5.57 6.29
CA CYS A 166 -0.21 -4.47 5.67
C CYS A 166 0.69 -3.24 5.49
N THR A 167 1.75 -3.38 4.70
CA THR A 167 2.80 -2.36 4.55
C THR A 167 2.89 -1.75 3.16
N GLY A 168 2.03 -2.17 2.22
CA GLY A 168 2.10 -1.82 0.80
C GLY A 168 2.16 -0.32 0.60
N PHE A 169 1.08 0.36 0.97
CA PHE A 169 0.95 1.81 0.84
C PHE A 169 2.09 2.57 1.51
N GLN A 170 2.43 2.25 2.77
CA GLN A 170 3.50 2.90 3.52
C GLN A 170 4.89 2.68 2.91
N THR A 171 5.14 1.49 2.35
CA THR A 171 6.41 1.16 1.71
C THR A 171 6.51 1.87 0.36
N THR A 172 5.46 1.85 -0.46
CA THR A 172 5.40 2.53 -1.75
C THR A 172 5.55 4.04 -1.57
N LEU A 173 4.85 4.65 -0.62
CA LEU A 173 5.00 6.07 -0.29
C LEU A 173 6.41 6.37 0.24
N GLY A 174 6.98 5.51 1.08
CA GLY A 174 8.34 5.65 1.58
C GLY A 174 9.41 5.59 0.48
N LEU A 175 9.26 4.67 -0.48
CA LEU A 175 10.11 4.55 -1.66
C LEU A 175 9.99 5.79 -2.56
N TYR A 176 8.76 6.25 -2.80
CA TYR A 176 8.50 7.46 -3.58
C TYR A 176 9.14 8.70 -2.95
N LEU A 177 8.95 8.93 -1.65
CA LEU A 177 9.56 10.08 -0.97
C LEU A 177 11.09 9.99 -0.98
N HIS A 178 11.64 8.78 -0.84
CA HIS A 178 13.08 8.58 -0.94
C HIS A 178 13.61 8.92 -2.34
N SER A 179 12.93 8.53 -3.43
CA SER A 179 13.34 8.89 -4.79
C SER A 179 13.22 10.39 -5.08
N GLN A 180 12.30 11.09 -4.41
CA GLN A 180 12.20 12.55 -4.44
C GLN A 180 13.28 13.28 -3.61
N GLY A 181 14.24 12.55 -3.01
CA GLY A 181 15.36 13.13 -2.26
C GLY A 181 15.01 13.57 -0.84
N VAL A 182 13.91 13.07 -0.27
CA VAL A 182 13.52 13.37 1.12
C VAL A 182 14.58 12.83 2.09
N LYS A 183 15.02 13.68 3.02
CA LYS A 183 16.11 13.34 3.95
C LYS A 183 15.65 12.31 4.98
N ARG A 184 16.59 11.49 5.46
CA ARG A 184 16.36 10.47 6.51
C ARG A 184 15.52 10.98 7.70
N ARG A 185 15.85 12.15 8.26
CA ARG A 185 15.12 12.71 9.40
C ARG A 185 13.63 12.95 9.11
N GLN A 186 13.30 13.37 7.89
CA GLN A 186 11.91 13.59 7.48
C GLN A 186 11.16 12.26 7.31
N LEU A 187 11.82 11.27 6.71
CA LEU A 187 11.26 9.91 6.61
C LEU A 187 11.06 9.26 7.97
N GLU A 188 11.99 9.45 8.92
CA GLU A 188 11.82 8.99 10.30
C GLU A 188 10.62 9.67 10.96
N LEU A 189 10.45 10.98 10.84
CA LEU A 189 9.27 11.68 11.37
C LEU A 189 7.97 11.14 10.78
N LEU A 190 7.89 10.95 9.47
CA LEU A 190 6.70 10.39 8.81
C LEU A 190 6.45 8.93 9.22
N SER A 191 7.50 8.18 9.53
CA SER A 191 7.38 6.81 10.02
C SER A 191 6.77 6.75 11.41
N HIS A 192 7.14 7.67 12.30
CA HIS A 192 6.51 7.79 13.62
C HIS A 192 5.02 8.19 13.54
N LEU A 193 4.61 8.86 12.46
CA LEU A 193 3.21 9.18 12.18
C LEU A 193 2.44 8.03 11.52
N GLY A 194 3.10 6.90 11.22
CA GLY A 194 2.48 5.75 10.55
C GLY A 194 2.21 5.92 9.05
N LEU A 195 2.70 7.01 8.45
CA LEU A 195 2.50 7.32 7.03
C LEU A 195 3.45 6.53 6.13
N VAL A 196 4.65 6.22 6.63
CA VAL A 196 5.66 5.44 5.90
C VAL A 196 6.30 4.39 6.80
N VAL A 197 6.93 3.39 6.18
CA VAL A 197 7.78 2.44 6.90
C VAL A 197 9.09 3.10 7.35
N SER A 198 9.81 2.45 8.26
CA SER A 198 11.08 2.98 8.75
C SER A 198 12.09 3.16 7.61
N TYR A 199 12.97 4.16 7.72
CA TYR A 199 14.02 4.41 6.72
C TYR A 199 14.85 3.16 6.41
N GLY A 200 15.20 2.37 7.44
CA GLY A 200 15.91 1.10 7.25
C GLY A 200 15.14 0.09 6.39
N THR A 201 13.81 0.07 6.50
CA THR A 201 12.94 -0.77 5.66
C THR A 201 12.89 -0.28 4.22
N VAL A 202 12.84 1.04 3.99
CA VAL A 202 12.92 1.63 2.65
C VAL A 202 14.25 1.26 1.98
N ILE A 203 15.38 1.46 2.66
CA ILE A 203 16.71 1.10 2.12
C ILE A 203 16.81 -0.40 1.86
N ARG A 204 16.26 -1.24 2.74
CA ARG A 204 16.22 -2.69 2.51
C ARG A 204 15.41 -3.04 1.26
N ALA A 205 14.24 -2.43 1.07
CA ALA A 205 13.42 -2.63 -0.12
C ALA A 205 14.16 -2.22 -1.40
N ILE A 206 14.89 -1.09 -1.39
CA ILE A 206 15.73 -0.64 -2.50
C ILE A 206 16.86 -1.66 -2.79
N LYS A 207 17.53 -2.16 -1.75
CA LYS A 207 18.59 -3.17 -1.91
C LYS A 207 18.05 -4.49 -2.46
N GLU A 208 16.92 -4.97 -1.95
CA GLU A 208 16.26 -6.17 -2.45
C GLU A 208 15.84 -6.01 -3.91
N GLN A 209 15.28 -4.85 -4.28
CA GLN A 209 14.92 -4.53 -5.66
C GLN A 209 16.16 -4.50 -6.56
N SER A 210 17.25 -3.86 -6.12
CA SER A 210 18.51 -3.85 -6.86
C SER A 210 19.09 -5.25 -7.04
N ALA A 211 19.09 -6.08 -6.00
CA ALA A 211 19.60 -7.46 -6.07
C ALA A 211 18.78 -8.32 -7.05
N ARG A 212 17.45 -8.14 -7.06
CA ARG A 212 16.56 -8.81 -8.03
C ARG A 212 16.79 -8.33 -9.45
N ALA A 213 16.96 -7.02 -9.64
CA ALA A 213 17.29 -6.45 -10.94
C ALA A 213 18.62 -7.01 -11.46
N THR A 214 19.65 -7.10 -10.61
CA THR A 214 20.93 -7.76 -10.96
C THR A 214 20.72 -9.21 -11.35
N ALA A 215 20.01 -10.00 -10.54
CA ALA A 215 19.72 -11.41 -10.86
C ALA A 215 18.85 -11.58 -12.13
N GLN A 216 18.02 -10.60 -12.47
CA GLN A 216 17.29 -10.59 -13.73
C GLN A 216 18.21 -10.30 -14.92
N VAL A 217 19.08 -9.30 -14.80
CA VAL A 217 20.07 -8.98 -15.83
C VAL A 217 21.04 -10.13 -16.06
N GLU A 218 21.50 -10.79 -14.99
CA GLU A 218 22.35 -11.99 -15.09
C GLU A 218 21.64 -13.14 -15.83
N ARG A 219 20.37 -13.39 -15.51
CA ARG A 219 19.57 -14.41 -16.21
C ARG A 219 19.35 -14.06 -17.68
N MET A 220 19.10 -12.79 -17.98
CA MET A 220 18.95 -12.32 -19.36
C MET A 220 20.29 -12.46 -20.12
N GLY A 221 21.42 -12.09 -19.53
CA GLY A 221 22.72 -12.24 -20.18
C GLY A 221 23.16 -13.69 -20.44
N GLN A 222 22.46 -14.67 -19.86
CA GLN A 222 22.70 -16.11 -20.10
C GLN A 222 21.86 -16.68 -21.26
N THR A 223 20.95 -15.90 -21.84
CA THR A 223 20.13 -16.34 -22.95
C THR A 223 20.70 -15.86 -24.29
N ASP A 224 20.63 -16.73 -25.30
CA ASP A 224 21.18 -16.47 -26.64
C ASP A 224 20.40 -15.39 -27.43
N ASP A 225 19.27 -14.90 -26.88
CA ASP A 225 18.39 -13.89 -27.46
C ASP A 225 18.62 -12.49 -26.87
N THR A 226 19.80 -12.22 -26.30
CA THR A 226 20.13 -10.90 -25.74
C THR A 226 21.33 -10.24 -26.39
N VAL A 227 21.27 -8.91 -26.48
CA VAL A 227 22.35 -8.04 -26.93
C VAL A 227 22.72 -7.13 -25.77
N THR A 228 24.01 -7.06 -25.45
CA THR A 228 24.52 -6.13 -24.45
C THR A 228 25.13 -4.92 -25.15
N ALA A 229 24.53 -3.75 -24.93
CA ALA A 229 25.14 -2.48 -25.28
C ALA A 229 25.89 -1.95 -24.05
N TYR A 230 27.06 -1.37 -24.24
CA TYR A 230 27.78 -0.70 -23.16
C TYR A 230 28.42 0.58 -23.66
N ASP A 231 28.54 1.54 -22.77
CA ASP A 231 29.20 2.81 -22.99
C ASP A 231 30.10 3.14 -21.78
N ASN A 232 31.27 3.69 -22.07
CA ASN A 232 32.22 4.15 -21.07
C ASN A 232 32.13 5.67 -20.99
N PHE A 233 31.80 6.21 -19.82
CA PHE A 233 31.81 7.66 -19.61
C PHE A 233 32.57 8.03 -18.35
N GLU A 234 33.15 9.22 -18.40
CA GLU A 234 33.95 9.78 -17.33
C GLU A 234 33.11 10.79 -16.56
N VAL A 235 32.97 10.57 -15.24
CA VAL A 235 32.29 11.50 -14.34
C VAL A 235 33.33 12.21 -13.49
N MET A 236 33.40 13.53 -13.64
CA MET A 236 34.11 14.38 -12.68
C MET A 236 33.17 14.75 -11.53
N GLU A 237 33.48 14.27 -10.33
CA GLU A 237 32.79 14.72 -9.13
C GLU A 237 33.37 16.09 -8.72
N GLY A 238 32.65 17.16 -9.08
CA GLY A 238 33.06 18.52 -8.78
C GLY A 238 32.99 18.83 -7.29
N VAL A 239 34.13 19.05 -6.63
CA VAL A 239 34.16 19.62 -5.28
C VAL A 239 33.89 21.12 -5.37
N LYS A 240 32.95 21.63 -4.57
CA LYS A 240 32.58 23.06 -4.54
C LYS A 240 33.74 24.00 -4.19
N GLU A 241 34.77 23.48 -3.52
CA GLU A 241 35.99 24.19 -3.13
C GLU A 241 37.15 23.19 -3.21
N GLN A 242 38.09 23.38 -4.14
CA GLN A 242 39.33 22.60 -4.17
C GLN A 242 40.20 23.04 -2.99
N ARG A 243 40.40 22.15 -2.02
CA ARG A 243 41.42 22.31 -0.98
C ARG A 243 42.58 21.36 -1.27
N VAL A 244 43.75 21.65 -0.73
CA VAL A 244 45.00 20.86 -0.94
C VAL A 244 44.82 19.38 -0.54
N ASP A 245 43.84 19.09 0.30
CA ASP A 245 43.44 17.81 0.89
C ASP A 245 42.13 17.23 0.33
N HIS A 246 41.47 17.88 -0.64
CA HIS A 246 40.26 17.38 -1.33
C HIS A 246 40.31 17.74 -2.82
N GLN A 247 40.87 16.82 -3.61
CA GLN A 247 40.89 16.91 -5.07
C GLN A 247 39.63 16.27 -5.65
N GLY A 248 39.17 16.79 -6.80
CA GLY A 248 38.08 16.17 -7.54
C GLY A 248 38.46 14.76 -7.98
N THR A 249 37.62 13.79 -7.66
CA THR A 249 37.82 12.40 -8.09
C THR A 249 37.25 12.22 -9.49
N PHE A 250 38.08 11.68 -10.39
CA PHE A 250 37.63 11.17 -11.67
C PHE A 250 37.13 9.74 -11.48
N HIS A 251 35.86 9.51 -11.82
CA HIS A 251 35.27 8.18 -11.83
C HIS A 251 35.09 7.75 -13.29
N SER A 252 35.87 6.75 -13.73
CA SER A 252 35.61 6.07 -15.00
C SER A 252 34.51 5.04 -14.75
N VAL A 253 33.34 5.22 -15.38
CA VAL A 253 32.17 4.36 -15.18
C VAL A 253 31.79 3.73 -16.51
N THR A 254 31.55 2.42 -16.49
CA THR A 254 30.95 1.70 -17.62
C THR A 254 29.48 1.47 -17.33
N THR A 255 28.61 2.00 -18.17
CA THR A 255 27.18 1.65 -18.19
C THR A 255 26.93 0.56 -19.20
N GLY A 256 26.21 -0.48 -18.80
CA GLY A 256 25.75 -1.54 -19.68
C GLY A 256 24.23 -1.64 -19.67
N GLN A 257 23.64 -1.95 -20.82
CA GLN A 257 22.23 -2.24 -21.01
C GLN A 257 22.09 -3.59 -21.72
N VAL A 258 21.29 -4.49 -21.15
CA VAL A 258 20.93 -5.76 -21.77
C VAL A 258 19.57 -5.59 -22.45
N ILE A 259 19.51 -5.90 -23.74
CA ILE A 259 18.33 -5.77 -24.59
C ILE A 259 17.96 -7.17 -25.07
N GLN A 260 16.71 -7.58 -24.83
CA GLN A 260 16.19 -8.84 -25.36
C GLN A 260 15.71 -8.62 -26.81
N GLY A 261 16.27 -9.36 -27.75
CA GLY A 261 15.92 -9.28 -29.16
C GLY A 261 14.77 -10.22 -29.51
N ILE A 262 13.68 -9.67 -30.02
CA ILE A 262 12.47 -10.42 -30.38
C ILE A 262 12.71 -11.33 -31.61
N GLU A 263 13.70 -11.00 -32.45
CA GLU A 263 13.98 -11.67 -33.73
C GLU A 263 15.39 -12.29 -33.79
N ILE A 264 16.05 -12.51 -32.64
CA ILE A 264 17.38 -13.14 -32.64
C ILE A 264 17.24 -14.64 -32.92
N PRO A 265 17.97 -15.19 -33.91
CA PRO A 265 17.86 -16.60 -34.26
C PRO A 265 18.34 -17.51 -33.12
N PRO A 266 17.87 -18.76 -33.06
CA PRO A 266 18.37 -19.74 -32.08
C PRO A 266 19.88 -19.92 -32.20
N GLY A 267 20.61 -19.74 -31.08
CA GLY A 267 22.07 -19.75 -31.05
C GLY A 267 22.73 -18.39 -31.24
N GLY A 268 21.95 -17.29 -31.25
CA GLY A 268 22.44 -15.92 -31.20
C GLY A 268 22.87 -15.35 -32.56
N LEU A 269 23.30 -14.10 -32.53
CA LEU A 269 23.87 -13.41 -33.70
C LEU A 269 25.29 -13.89 -33.94
N ARG A 270 25.57 -14.38 -35.14
CA ARG A 270 26.91 -14.82 -35.56
C ARG A 270 27.55 -13.78 -36.47
N GLN A 271 28.88 -13.74 -36.49
CA GLN A 271 29.62 -12.76 -37.30
C GLN A 271 29.38 -12.93 -38.82
N ASP A 272 29.04 -14.13 -39.29
CA ASP A 272 28.66 -14.41 -40.67
C ASP A 272 27.27 -13.88 -41.06
N MET A 273 26.45 -13.48 -40.08
CA MET A 273 25.17 -12.82 -40.31
C MET A 273 25.32 -11.32 -40.59
N LEU A 274 26.51 -10.75 -40.34
CA LEU A 274 26.81 -9.38 -40.73
C LEU A 274 27.14 -9.35 -42.22
N ASP A 275 26.27 -8.75 -43.03
CA ASP A 275 26.55 -8.48 -44.43
C ASP A 275 27.28 -7.13 -44.57
N PRO A 276 28.60 -7.09 -44.84
CA PRO A 276 29.35 -5.84 -44.95
C PRO A 276 29.03 -5.05 -46.23
N GLN A 277 28.36 -5.69 -47.20
CA GLN A 277 27.96 -5.07 -48.47
C GLN A 277 26.57 -4.41 -48.34
N ALA A 278 25.77 -4.82 -47.35
CA ALA A 278 24.51 -4.17 -47.04
C ALA A 278 24.77 -2.78 -46.45
N THR A 279 24.46 -1.74 -47.22
CA THR A 279 24.66 -0.36 -46.78
C THR A 279 23.47 0.06 -45.93
N ILE A 280 23.66 0.20 -44.62
CA ILE A 280 22.63 0.71 -43.72
C ILE A 280 22.36 2.18 -44.09
N CYS A 281 21.17 2.46 -44.59
CA CYS A 281 20.72 3.81 -44.87
C CYS A 281 20.04 4.39 -43.63
N ALA A 282 19.98 5.71 -43.52
CA ALA A 282 19.28 6.39 -42.42
C ALA A 282 17.83 5.90 -42.26
N ASN A 283 17.16 5.61 -43.38
CA ASN A 283 15.80 5.07 -43.38
C ASN A 283 15.70 3.69 -42.71
N ASP A 284 16.72 2.84 -42.82
CA ASP A 284 16.71 1.50 -42.20
C ASP A 284 16.81 1.59 -40.67
N VAL A 285 17.29 2.72 -40.14
CA VAL A 285 17.36 2.98 -38.69
C VAL A 285 16.12 3.74 -38.21
N PHE A 286 15.74 4.82 -38.89
CA PHE A 286 14.64 5.70 -38.46
C PHE A 286 13.26 5.16 -38.81
N LEU A 287 13.13 4.34 -39.85
CA LEU A 287 11.87 3.72 -40.27
C LEU A 287 11.77 2.25 -39.85
N ALA A 288 12.72 1.74 -39.06
CA ALA A 288 12.60 0.41 -38.48
C ALA A 288 11.35 0.31 -37.58
N PRO A 289 10.62 -0.82 -37.61
CA PRO A 289 9.58 -1.11 -36.63
C PRO A 289 10.11 -0.94 -35.19
N GLY A 290 9.38 -0.21 -34.34
CA GLY A 290 9.81 0.13 -32.98
C GLY A 290 10.60 1.44 -32.83
N ASN A 291 11.06 2.06 -33.94
CA ASN A 291 11.61 3.43 -33.96
C ASN A 291 10.63 4.47 -34.50
N GLN A 292 9.46 4.04 -35.02
CA GLN A 292 8.34 4.89 -35.41
C GLN A 292 7.32 5.03 -34.26
N ASP A 293 6.35 5.97 -34.33
CA ASP A 293 5.25 6.05 -33.34
C ASP A 293 4.22 4.92 -33.55
N ASP A 294 4.68 3.70 -33.30
CA ASP A 294 3.92 2.47 -33.43
C ASP A 294 3.70 1.80 -32.06
N ALA A 295 2.91 0.73 -32.03
CA ALA A 295 2.61 0.00 -30.80
C ALA A 295 3.86 -0.60 -30.15
N ILE A 296 4.87 -0.94 -30.96
CA ILE A 296 6.14 -1.54 -30.52
C ILE A 296 6.99 -0.47 -29.83
N GLN A 297 7.11 0.73 -30.40
CA GLN A 297 7.80 1.86 -29.78
C GLN A 297 7.14 2.25 -28.46
N ARG A 298 5.80 2.23 -28.36
CA ARG A 298 5.13 2.50 -27.08
C ARG A 298 5.45 1.43 -26.03
N GLN A 299 5.53 0.16 -26.43
CA GLN A 299 5.95 -0.93 -25.55
C GLN A 299 7.42 -0.77 -25.11
N VAL A 300 8.31 -0.40 -26.05
CA VAL A 300 9.74 -0.15 -25.81
C VAL A 300 9.96 1.12 -24.97
N ARG A 301 9.17 2.18 -25.17
CA ARG A 301 9.20 3.44 -24.41
C ARG A 301 8.79 3.22 -22.95
N ASN A 302 7.83 2.33 -22.70
CA ASN A 302 7.47 1.92 -21.34
C ASN A 302 8.61 1.15 -20.64
N CYS A 303 9.54 0.55 -21.40
CA CYS A 303 10.75 -0.08 -20.87
C CYS A 303 11.96 0.89 -20.78
N LEU A 304 12.07 1.88 -21.68
CA LEU A 304 13.16 2.87 -21.75
C LEU A 304 12.96 4.07 -20.81
N ILE A 305 11.71 4.40 -20.46
CA ILE A 305 11.38 5.43 -19.46
C ILE A 305 10.92 4.73 -18.17
N MET A 306 11.75 3.86 -17.60
CA MET A 306 11.79 3.80 -16.15
C MET A 306 12.54 5.05 -15.68
N PRO A 307 12.01 5.81 -14.70
CA PRO A 307 12.64 7.04 -14.29
C PRO A 307 14.05 6.71 -13.79
N LEU A 308 15.04 7.37 -14.42
CA LEU A 308 16.40 7.58 -13.92
C LEU A 308 16.46 8.15 -12.48
N ALA A 309 15.31 8.31 -11.80
CA ALA A 309 15.18 8.80 -10.44
C ALA A 309 15.26 7.69 -9.36
N SER A 310 15.31 6.40 -9.70
CA SER A 310 15.19 5.33 -8.67
C SER A 310 16.08 4.10 -8.83
N TYR A 311 17.19 4.14 -9.58
CA TYR A 311 18.05 2.96 -9.71
C TYR A 311 19.49 3.19 -9.25
N SER A 312 19.78 2.48 -8.15
CA SER A 312 21.08 1.90 -7.83
C SER A 312 21.83 1.51 -9.12
N LEU A 313 22.86 2.31 -9.45
CA LEU A 313 23.98 1.85 -10.26
C LEU A 313 24.56 0.62 -9.55
N ALA A 314 24.22 -0.58 -10.02
CA ALA A 314 24.98 -1.78 -9.71
C ALA A 314 26.34 -1.61 -10.39
N THR A 315 27.24 -0.91 -9.70
CA THR A 315 28.63 -0.76 -10.11
C THR A 315 29.30 -2.11 -9.86
N VAL A 316 29.38 -2.96 -10.88
CA VAL A 316 30.30 -4.08 -10.87
C VAL A 316 31.69 -3.51 -11.15
N CYS A 317 32.37 -3.03 -10.11
CA CYS A 317 33.81 -2.83 -10.18
C CYS A 317 34.46 -4.21 -10.27
N SER A 318 34.87 -4.63 -11.47
CA SER A 318 35.88 -5.68 -11.58
C SER A 318 37.18 -5.15 -10.97
N ARG A 319 37.70 -5.84 -9.95
CA ARG A 319 39.11 -5.71 -9.54
C ARG A 319 40.00 -6.47 -10.52
#